data_AF-W2BWB7-F1
#
_entry.id   AF-W2BWB7-F1
#
_cell.length_a   1.000
_cell.length_b   1.000
_cell.length_c   1.000
_cell.angle_alpha   90.00
_cell.angle_beta   90.00
_cell.angle_gamma   90.00
#
_symmetry.space_group_name_H-M   'P 1'
#
loop_
_entity.id
_entity.type
_entity.pdbx_description
1 polymer ?
#
loop_
_entity_poly.entity_id
_entity_poly.type
_entity_poly.pdbx_seq_one_letter_code
_entity_poly.pdbx_strand_id
1 'polypeptide(L)' 'MTGAEREKLQKQRLSEMKAYENNLRAKGVNYIGGVDEVGRGPLAGPVVAACVVLPEDFSVTGVDDYKKS' A
#
# COMPACT_ATOMS: atom_id res chain seq x y z
N MET A 1 6.62 0.91 24.00
CA MET A 1 6.53 -0.05 22.88
C MET A 1 7.93 -0.36 22.39
N THR A 2 8.38 -1.61 22.54
CA THR A 2 9.68 -2.11 22.09
C THR A 2 9.76 -2.18 20.57
N GLY A 3 10.96 -2.37 20.01
CA GLY A 3 11.14 -2.56 18.55
C GLY A 3 10.37 -3.77 18.01
N ALA A 4 10.36 -4.88 18.76
CA ALA A 4 9.63 -6.09 18.39
C ALA A 4 8.10 -5.89 18.38
N GLU A 5 7.56 -5.13 19.33
CA GLU A 5 6.14 -4.80 19.36
C GLU A 5 5.73 -3.92 18.16
N ARG A 6 6.58 -2.97 17.76
CA ARG A 6 6.37 -2.13 16.56
C ARG A 6 6.33 -2.96 15.29
N GLU A 7 7.29 -3.88 15.12
CA GLU A 7 7.37 -4.75 13.95
C GLU A 7 6.14 -5.66 13.82
N LYS A 8 5.69 -6.23 14.94
CA LYS A 8 4.49 -7.07 14.98
C LYS A 8 3.24 -6.27 14.54
N LEU A 9 3.10 -5.04 15.03
CA LEU A 9 1.98 -4.17 14.66
C LEU A 9 2.02 -3.81 13.17
N GLN A 10 3.20 -3.52 12.62
CA GLN A 10 3.37 -3.23 11.19
C GLN A 10 3.02 -4.44 10.31
N LYS A 11 3.44 -5.65 10.70
CA LYS A 11 3.06 -6.88 9.98
C LYS A 11 1.56 -7.12 10.01
N GLN A 12 0.93 -6.87 11.16
CA GLN A 12 -0.52 -7.02 11.29
C GLN A 12 -1.26 -6.03 10.38
N ARG A 13 -0.88 -4.75 10.40
CA ARG A 13 -1.44 -3.73 9.51
C ARG A 13 -1.28 -4.07 8.04
N LEU A 14 -0.08 -4.50 7.63
CA LEU A 14 0.17 -4.90 6.25
C LEU A 14 -0.73 -6.08 5.83
N SER A 15 -0.95 -7.04 6.73
CA SER A 15 -1.86 -8.16 6.48
C SER A 15 -3.31 -7.71 6.29
N GLU A 16 -3.76 -6.74 7.08
CA GLU A 16 -5.10 -6.15 6.98
C GLU A 16 -5.26 -5.39 5.65
N MET A 17 -4.28 -4.58 5.26
CA MET A 17 -4.29 -3.82 4.01
C MET A 17 -4.34 -4.73 2.77
N LYS A 18 -3.67 -5.89 2.81
CA LYS A 18 -3.62 -6.86 1.71
C LYS A 18 -4.90 -7.68 1.53
N ALA A 19 -5.93 -7.50 2.37
CA ALA A 19 -7.15 -8.32 2.32
C ALA A 19 -7.82 -8.33 0.93
N TYR A 20 -7.87 -7.17 0.26
CA TYR A 20 -8.45 -7.05 -1.08
C TYR A 20 -7.62 -7.78 -2.14
N GLU A 21 -6.29 -7.58 -2.13
CA GLU A 21 -5.40 -8.25 -3.07
C GLU A 21 -5.47 -9.77 -2.91
N ASN A 22 -5.45 -10.25 -1.66
CA ASN A 22 -5.55 -11.67 -1.35
C ASN A 22 -6.86 -12.28 -1.86
N ASN A 23 -7.98 -11.55 -1.77
CA ASN A 23 -9.26 -12.02 -2.32
C ASN A 23 -9.23 -12.13 -3.85
N LEU A 24 -8.59 -11.18 -4.53
CA LEU A 24 -8.44 -11.22 -5.98
C LEU A 24 -7.50 -12.34 -6.42
N ARG A 25 -6.39 -12.56 -5.72
CA ARG A 25 -5.48 -13.70 -5.96
C ARG A 25 -6.19 -15.04 -5.78
N ALA A 26 -7.02 -15.18 -4.74
CA ALA A 26 -7.83 -16.37 -4.53
C ALA A 26 -8.82 -16.65 -5.67
N LYS A 27 -9.18 -15.64 -6.47
CA LYS A 27 -10.00 -15.76 -7.68
C LYS A 27 -9.17 -16.01 -8.96
N GLY A 28 -7.85 -16.20 -8.85
CA GLY A 28 -6.94 -16.43 -9.96
C GLY A 28 -6.46 -15.16 -10.67
N VAL A 29 -6.62 -13.98 -10.06
CA VAL A 29 -6.09 -12.73 -10.62
C VAL A 29 -4.59 -12.63 -10.32
N ASN A 30 -3.77 -12.72 -11.36
CA ASN A 30 -2.30 -12.77 -11.22
C ASN A 30 -1.63 -11.39 -11.17
N TYR A 31 -2.23 -10.37 -11.79
CA TYR A 31 -1.69 -9.02 -11.85
C TYR A 31 -2.66 -8.04 -11.21
N ILE A 32 -2.23 -7.46 -10.08
CA ILE A 32 -3.03 -6.52 -9.29
C ILE A 32 -2.23 -5.22 -9.21
N GLY A 33 -2.81 -4.15 -9.75
CA GLY A 33 -2.20 -2.81 -9.74
C GLY A 33 -2.84 -1.93 -8.69
N GLY A 34 -2.03 -1.39 -7.78
CA GLY A 34 -2.43 -0.29 -6.90
C GLY A 34 -2.28 1.04 -7.63
N VAL A 35 -3.28 1.91 -7.54
CA VAL A 35 -3.30 3.22 -8.22
C VAL A 35 -3.48 4.32 -7.18
N ASP A 36 -2.74 5.42 -7.33
CA ASP A 36 -2.90 6.61 -6.49
C ASP A 36 -2.55 7.88 -7.28
N GLU A 37 -3.09 9.02 -6.84
CA GLU A 37 -2.88 10.32 -7.46
C GLU A 37 -2.37 11.40 -6.50
N VAL A 38 -1.60 12.34 -7.05
CA VAL A 38 -1.13 13.53 -6.33
C VAL A 38 -1.46 14.79 -7.12
N GLY A 39 -1.59 15.91 -6.42
CA GLY A 39 -1.84 17.21 -7.05
C GLY A 39 -3.31 17.64 -7.16
N ARG A 40 -4.24 16.97 -6.46
CA ARG A 40 -5.67 17.39 -6.43
C ARG A 40 -5.98 18.64 -5.60
N GLY A 41 -5.03 19.10 -4.79
CA GLY A 41 -5.19 20.19 -3.81
C GLY A 41 -4.64 21.57 -4.23
N PRO A 42 -3.49 21.67 -4.94
CA PRO A 42 -2.95 22.94 -5.42
C PRO A 42 -3.89 23.70 -6.37
N LEU A 43 -3.79 25.03 -6.39
CA LEU A 43 -4.58 25.92 -7.26
C LEU A 43 -4.23 25.77 -8.76
N ALA A 44 -3.00 25.38 -9.06
CA ALA A 44 -2.50 25.15 -10.40
C ALA A 44 -1.41 24.08 -10.39
N GLY A 45 -1.21 23.42 -11.54
CA GLY A 45 -0.32 22.28 -11.71
C GLY A 45 -1.11 21.03 -12.12
N PRO A 46 -0.44 20.03 -12.73
CA PRO A 46 -1.10 18.82 -13.17
C PRO A 46 -1.47 17.92 -11.98
N VAL A 47 -2.54 17.15 -12.13
CA VAL A 47 -2.75 15.94 -11.34
C VAL A 47 -1.92 14.83 -11.98
N VAL A 48 -1.15 14.11 -11.18
CA VAL A 48 -0.31 12.99 -11.62
C VAL A 48 -0.78 11.73 -10.93
N ALA A 49 -1.01 10.67 -11.70
CA ALA A 49 -1.37 9.35 -11.17
C ALA A 49 -0.29 8.32 -11.51
N ALA A 50 -0.14 7.31 -10.65
CA ALA A 50 0.76 6.18 -10.86
C ALA A 50 0.02 4.86 -10.63
N CYS A 51 0.47 3.81 -11.32
CA CYS A 51 -0.01 2.43 -11.12
C CYS A 51 1.20 1.53 -10.88
N VAL A 52 1.16 0.73 -9.81
CA VAL A 52 2.23 -0.18 -9.43
C VAL A 52 1.67 -1.59 -9.30
N VAL A 53 2.24 -2.53 -10.05
CA VAL A 53 1.97 -3.96 -9.90
C VAL A 53 3.10 -4.57 -9.09
N LEU A 54 2.79 -5.09 -7.91
CA LEU A 54 3.78 -5.68 -7.00
C LEU A 54 3.85 -7.21 -7.15
N PRO A 55 5.02 -7.82 -6.95
CA PRO A 55 5.16 -9.27 -6.77
C PRO A 55 4.28 -9.78 -5.63
N GLU A 56 3.85 -11.05 -5.71
CA GLU A 56 3.00 -11.66 -4.69
C GLU A 56 3.66 -11.74 -3.31
N ASP A 57 4.95 -12.07 -3.30
CA ASP A 57 5.79 -12.20 -2.12
C ASP A 57 6.33 -10.86 -1.62
N PHE A 58 5.87 -9.74 -2.19
CA PHE A 58 6.31 -8.41 -1.78
C PHE A 58 5.94 -8.13 -0.33
N SER A 59 6.93 -8.07 0.56
CA SER A 59 6.74 -7.68 1.95
C SER A 59 7.71 -6.57 2.33
N VAL A 60 7.24 -5.33 2.31
CA VAL A 60 7.94 -4.19 2.91
C VAL A 60 7.17 -3.73 4.14
N THR A 61 7.85 -3.69 5.27
CA THR A 61 7.36 -3.01 6.47
C THR A 61 7.68 -1.51 6.36
N GLY A 62 6.74 -0.64 6.71
CA GLY A 62 6.94 0.82 6.68
C GLY A 62 6.57 1.51 5.36
N VAL A 63 5.88 0.82 4.43
CA VAL A 63 5.07 1.49 3.39
C VAL A 63 3.79 1.97 4.08
N ASP A 64 3.89 3.08 4.78
CA ASP A 64 2.78 3.86 5.28
C ASP A 64 2.78 5.21 4.54
N ASP A 65 1.61 5.78 4.22
CA ASP A 65 1.49 7.17 3.79
C ASP A 65 1.88 8.07 4.98
N TYR A 66 3.18 8.31 5.16
CA TYR A 66 3.67 9.24 6.18
C TYR A 66 3.42 10.68 5.73
N LYS A 67 2.16 11.11 5.72
CA LYS A 67 1.88 12.51 6.02
C LYS A 67 2.25 12.73 7.49
N LYS A 68 3.48 13.15 7.76
CA LYS A 68 3.83 13.81 9.03
C LYS A 68 3.03 15.12 9.06
N SER A 69 1.90 15.10 9.75
CA SER A 69 1.25 16.27 10.32
C SER A 69 1.58 16.35 11.80
#